data_AF-A0A2M8N4Q0-F1
#
_entry.id   AF-A0A2M8N4Q0-F1
#
_cell.length_a   1.000
_cell.length_b   1.000
_cell.length_c   1.000
_cell.angle_alpha   90.00
_cell.angle_beta   90.00
_cell.angle_gamma   90.00
#
_symmetry.space_group_name_H-M   'P 1'
#
loop_
_entity.id
_entity.type
_entity.pdbx_description
1 polymer ?
#
loop_
_entity_poly.entity_id
_entity_poly.type
_entity_poly.pdbx_seq_one_letter_code
_entity_poly.pdbx_strand_id
1 'polypeptide(L)'
;IILIGHEGHPEVFGTMGQLPEGAVTLVETVDDVTMLSFDPQSKMAYVTQTTLSVDDTADIVEALRAKFPQITGPQKEDICYATTNRQEAVKAIAPKVDIMLVIGAPNSSNS
;
A
#
# COMPACT_ATOMS: atom_id res chain seq x y z
N ILE A 1 7.33 -4.80 -11.35
CA ILE A 1 6.74 -3.73 -10.50
C ILE A 1 6.21 -4.39 -9.24
N ILE A 2 6.43 -3.81 -8.08
CA ILE A 2 5.80 -4.27 -6.84
C ILE A 2 4.55 -3.41 -6.60
N LEU A 3 3.38 -4.03 -6.52
CA LEU A 3 2.15 -3.37 -6.12
C LEU A 3 1.92 -3.66 -4.65
N ILE A 4 1.86 -2.61 -3.82
CA ILE A 4 1.42 -2.71 -2.43
C ILE A 4 -0.09 -2.54 -2.42
N GLY A 5 -0.85 -3.52 -1.95
CA GLY A 5 -2.30 -3.49 -2.00
C GLY A 5 -2.94 -4.70 -1.32
N HIS A 6 -4.27 -4.77 -1.32
CA HIS A 6 -5.00 -5.92 -0.79
C HIS A 6 -5.44 -6.88 -1.90
N GLU A 7 -5.16 -8.17 -1.74
CA GLU A 7 -5.66 -9.19 -2.68
C GLU A 7 -7.19 -9.14 -2.74
N GLY A 8 -7.75 -9.29 -3.94
CA GLY A 8 -9.19 -9.26 -4.13
C GLY A 8 -9.82 -7.86 -4.25
N HIS A 9 -9.07 -6.77 -4.01
CA HIS A 9 -9.60 -5.42 -4.18
C HIS A 9 -9.75 -5.05 -5.68
N PRO A 10 -10.88 -4.45 -6.12
CA PRO A 10 -11.09 -4.10 -7.53
C PRO A 10 -9.99 -3.21 -8.13
N GLU A 11 -9.42 -2.31 -7.33
CA GLU A 11 -8.31 -1.45 -7.74
C GLU A 11 -7.02 -2.25 -8.01
N VAL A 12 -6.75 -3.27 -7.19
CA VAL A 12 -5.59 -4.16 -7.37
C VAL A 12 -5.77 -4.99 -8.64
N PHE A 13 -6.95 -5.57 -8.86
CA PHE A 13 -7.24 -6.26 -10.13
C PHE A 13 -7.06 -5.35 -11.35
N GLY A 14 -7.58 -4.12 -11.28
CA GLY A 14 -7.45 -3.15 -12.36
C GLY A 14 -6.01 -2.79 -12.68
N THR A 15 -5.17 -2.65 -11.64
CA THR A 15 -3.75 -2.27 -11.76
C THR A 15 -2.89 -3.42 -12.27
N MET A 16 -3.07 -4.62 -11.70
CA MET A 16 -2.37 -5.83 -12.13
C MET A 16 -2.67 -6.15 -13.61
N GLY A 17 -3.88 -5.86 -14.08
CA GLY A 17 -4.29 -6.08 -15.47
C GLY A 17 -3.72 -5.11 -16.51
N GLN A 18 -3.00 -4.05 -16.11
CA GLN A 18 -2.42 -3.08 -17.06
C GLN A 18 -1.14 -3.58 -17.75
N LEU A 19 -0.52 -4.65 -17.23
CA LEU A 19 0.77 -5.14 -17.69
C LEU A 19 0.72 -6.66 -17.95
N PRO A 20 1.68 -7.19 -18.72
CA PRO A 20 1.78 -8.63 -18.96
C PRO A 20 1.89 -9.43 -17.65
N GLU A 21 1.46 -10.69 -17.69
CA GLU A 21 1.56 -11.60 -16.56
C GLU A 21 3.01 -11.71 -16.05
N GLY A 22 3.19 -11.68 -14.73
CA GLY A 22 4.50 -11.68 -14.09
C GLY A 22 5.23 -10.33 -14.08
N ALA A 23 4.73 -9.30 -14.77
CA ALA A 23 5.34 -7.95 -14.73
C ALA A 23 5.05 -7.20 -13.43
N VAL A 24 3.98 -7.57 -12.72
CA VAL A 24 3.58 -7.00 -11.42
C VAL A 24 3.49 -8.10 -10.38
N THR A 25 3.99 -7.82 -9.18
CA THR A 25 3.93 -8.71 -8.01
C THR A 25 3.23 -7.97 -6.89
N LEU A 26 2.16 -8.56 -6.36
CA LEU A 26 1.42 -8.01 -5.23
C LEU A 26 2.14 -8.34 -3.92
N VAL A 27 2.17 -7.37 -3.00
CA VAL A 27 2.55 -7.55 -1.59
C VAL A 27 1.54 -6.86 -0.71
N GLU A 28 1.18 -7.48 0.40
CA GLU A 28 0.20 -6.94 1.37
C GLU A 28 0.86 -6.63 2.71
N THR A 29 1.98 -7.29 3.01
CA THR A 29 2.66 -7.25 4.31
C THR A 29 4.18 -7.14 4.19
N VAL A 30 4.84 -6.79 5.30
CA VAL A 30 6.31 -6.84 5.40
C VAL A 30 6.84 -8.26 5.18
N ASP A 31 6.11 -9.27 5.64
CA ASP A 31 6.51 -10.68 5.47
C ASP A 31 6.51 -11.08 3.98
N ASP A 32 5.57 -10.60 3.17
CA ASP A 32 5.57 -10.82 1.72
C ASP A 32 6.84 -10.27 1.08
N VAL A 33 7.30 -9.09 1.52
CA VAL A 33 8.56 -8.50 1.06
C VAL A 33 9.72 -9.42 1.36
N THR A 34 9.76 -10.07 2.54
CA THR A 34 10.82 -11.01 2.90
C THR A 34 10.86 -12.25 2.03
N MET A 35 9.73 -12.66 1.46
CA MET A 35 9.62 -13.83 0.57
C MET A 35 10.01 -13.54 -0.88
N LEU A 36 10.07 -12.27 -1.31
CA LEU A 36 10.43 -11.90 -2.68
C LEU A 36 11.82 -12.39 -3.09
N SER A 37 11.94 -13.08 -4.24
CA SER A 37 13.19 -13.70 -4.69
C SER A 37 13.83 -13.01 -5.91
N PHE A 38 13.60 -11.72 -6.09
CA PHE A 38 14.21 -10.94 -7.19
C PHE A 38 15.69 -10.66 -6.95
N ASP A 39 16.46 -10.52 -8.04
CA ASP A 39 17.84 -10.02 -7.95
C ASP A 39 17.84 -8.58 -7.41
N PRO A 40 18.53 -8.27 -6.29
CA PRO A 40 18.58 -6.93 -5.72
C PRO A 40 19.15 -5.83 -6.63
N GLN A 41 19.86 -6.20 -7.71
CA GLN A 41 20.38 -5.26 -8.71
C GLN A 41 19.40 -5.01 -9.87
N SER A 42 18.25 -5.68 -9.88
CA SER A 42 17.22 -5.47 -10.91
C SER A 42 16.62 -4.07 -10.82
N LYS A 43 16.33 -3.49 -11.99
CA LYS A 43 15.54 -2.25 -12.07
C LYS A 43 14.12 -2.54 -11.61
N MET A 44 13.77 -2.05 -10.43
CA MET A 44 12.47 -2.27 -9.83
C MET A 44 11.81 -0.95 -9.48
N ALA A 45 10.48 -0.95 -9.54
CA ALA A 45 9.65 0.13 -9.08
C ALA A 45 8.52 -0.43 -8.24
N TYR A 46 8.03 0.35 -7.28
CA TYR A 46 6.81 0.04 -6.54
C TYR A 46 5.74 1.12 -6.74
N VAL A 47 4.48 0.71 -6.62
CA VAL A 47 3.28 1.56 -6.58
C VAL A 47 2.35 1.06 -5.49
N THR A 48 1.41 1.88 -5.04
CA THR A 48 0.46 1.49 -3.98
C THR A 48 -1.00 1.61 -4.40
N GLN A 49 -1.86 0.83 -3.78
CA GLN A 49 -3.30 1.09 -3.75
C GLN A 49 -3.56 2.41 -3.01
N THR A 50 -4.56 3.18 -3.45
CA THR A 50 -4.83 4.55 -2.99
C THR A 50 -5.48 4.65 -1.61
N THR A 51 -6.02 3.55 -1.10
CA THR A 51 -6.90 3.46 0.08
C THR A 51 -6.26 2.70 1.26
N LEU A 52 -4.95 2.50 1.23
CA LEU A 52 -4.23 1.78 2.28
C LEU A 52 -4.03 2.61 3.55
N SER A 53 -3.75 1.90 4.65
CA SER A 53 -3.18 2.48 5.87
C SER A 53 -1.83 3.14 5.57
N VAL A 54 -1.68 4.42 5.95
CA VAL A 54 -0.44 5.17 5.70
C VAL A 54 0.73 4.57 6.47
N ASP A 55 0.50 4.12 7.70
CA ASP A 55 1.55 3.58 8.57
C ASP A 55 2.01 2.21 8.08
N ASP A 56 1.06 1.28 7.84
CA ASP A 56 1.41 -0.08 7.39
C ASP A 56 2.11 -0.05 6.02
N THR A 57 1.69 0.87 5.14
CA THR A 57 2.35 1.06 3.84
C THR A 57 3.78 1.58 4.01
N ALA A 58 4.02 2.48 4.97
CA ALA A 58 5.36 3.00 5.25
C ALA A 58 6.31 1.86 5.66
N ASP A 59 5.86 0.97 6.55
CA ASP A 59 6.65 -0.18 7.00
C ASP A 59 7.01 -1.12 5.83
N ILE A 60 6.06 -1.38 4.93
CA ILE A 60 6.30 -2.19 3.72
C ILE A 60 7.30 -1.51 2.78
N VAL A 61 7.18 -0.20 2.59
CA VAL A 61 8.10 0.58 1.75
C VAL A 61 9.52 0.57 2.32
N GLU A 62 9.67 0.71 3.64
CA GLU A 62 10.96 0.60 4.31
C GLU A 62 11.59 -0.78 4.12
N ALA A 63 10.80 -1.85 4.30
CA ALA A 63 11.25 -3.21 4.04
C ALA A 63 11.68 -3.42 2.58
N LEU A 64 10.92 -2.88 1.61
CA LEU A 64 11.26 -2.94 0.18
C LEU A 64 12.57 -2.23 -0.13
N ARG A 65 12.78 -1.03 0.42
CA ARG A 65 14.02 -0.26 0.22
C ARG A 65 15.22 -0.93 0.87
N ALA A 66 15.05 -1.54 2.04
CA ALA A 66 16.10 -2.29 2.70
C ALA A 66 16.51 -3.53 1.89
N LYS A 67 15.54 -4.27 1.36
CA LYS A 67 15.79 -5.49 0.57
C LYS A 67 16.28 -5.19 -0.84
N PHE A 68 15.78 -4.11 -1.45
CA PHE A 68 16.05 -3.72 -2.83
C PHE A 68 16.47 -2.25 -2.91
N PRO A 69 17.75 -1.92 -2.62
CA PRO A 69 18.20 -0.53 -2.50
C PRO A 69 18.05 0.32 -3.77
N GLN A 70 17.93 -0.31 -4.94
CA GLN A 70 17.71 0.38 -6.22
C GLN A 70 16.23 0.56 -6.60
N ILE A 71 15.29 0.14 -5.75
CA ILE A 71 13.87 0.24 -6.04
C ILE A 71 13.43 1.73 -6.08
N THR A 72 12.73 2.12 -7.14
CA THR A 72 12.19 3.46 -7.30
C THR A 72 10.72 3.52 -6.92
N GLY A 73 10.35 4.45 -6.04
CA GLY A 73 8.95 4.76 -5.76
C GLY A 73 8.42 5.92 -6.61
N PRO A 74 7.12 6.22 -6.52
CA PRO A 74 6.53 7.42 -7.10
C PRO A 74 7.13 8.70 -6.48
N GLN A 75 7.10 9.82 -7.21
CA GLN A 75 7.60 11.12 -6.70
C GLN A 75 6.67 11.75 -5.65
N LYS A 76 5.41 11.31 -5.61
CA LYS A 76 4.40 11.67 -4.60
C LYS A 76 3.84 10.39 -4.01
N GLU A 77 3.32 10.46 -2.79
CA GLU A 77 2.59 9.34 -2.19
C GLU A 77 1.45 8.88 -3.12
N ASP A 78 1.39 7.58 -3.41
CA ASP A 78 0.30 6.98 -4.21
C ASP A 78 -0.99 6.82 -3.38
N ILE A 79 -0.89 6.83 -2.05
CA ILE A 79 -2.04 6.98 -1.16
C ILE A 79 -2.63 8.37 -1.38
N CYS A 80 -3.92 8.42 -1.73
CA CYS A 80 -4.53 9.68 -2.10
C CYS A 80 -4.70 10.60 -0.89
N TYR A 81 -4.68 11.92 -1.13
CA TYR A 81 -4.86 12.94 -0.08
C TYR A 81 -6.10 12.70 0.79
N ALA A 82 -7.14 12.11 0.20
CA ALA A 82 -8.41 11.89 0.86
C ALA A 82 -8.30 10.78 1.93
N THR A 83 -7.47 9.76 1.68
CA THR A 83 -7.15 8.69 2.62
C THR A 83 -6.28 9.22 3.75
N THR A 84 -5.18 9.90 3.40
CA THR A 84 -4.24 10.49 4.37
C THR A 84 -4.95 11.45 5.33
N ASN A 85 -5.71 12.40 4.80
CA ASN A 85 -6.40 13.40 5.63
C ASN A 85 -7.44 12.76 6.58
N ARG A 86 -8.12 11.68 6.16
CA ARG A 86 -9.10 10.99 7.01
C ARG A 86 -8.42 10.22 8.13
N GLN A 87 -7.32 9.52 7.84
CA GLN A 87 -6.56 8.80 8.86
C GLN A 87 -5.94 9.76 9.87
N GLU A 88 -5.37 10.88 9.42
CA GLU A 88 -4.86 11.93 10.32
C GLU A 88 -5.96 12.50 11.23
N ALA A 89 -7.13 12.81 10.66
CA ALA A 89 -8.27 13.31 11.43
C ALA A 89 -8.74 12.30 12.48
N VAL A 90 -8.83 11.02 12.12
CA VAL A 90 -9.19 9.92 13.03
C VAL A 90 -8.16 9.76 14.15
N LYS A 91 -6.85 9.74 13.83
CA LYS A 91 -5.77 9.68 14.83
C LYS A 91 -5.83 10.85 15.81
N ALA A 92 -6.16 12.05 15.33
CA ALA A 92 -6.24 13.25 16.17
C ALA A 92 -7.46 13.30 17.11
N ILE A 93 -8.58 12.70 16.71
CA ILE A 93 -9.84 12.72 17.49
C ILE A 93 -10.01 11.48 18.37
N ALA A 94 -9.46 10.33 17.97
CA ALA A 94 -9.56 9.06 18.71
C ALA A 94 -9.22 9.16 20.21
N PRO A 95 -8.15 9.84 20.66
CA PRO A 95 -7.83 9.91 22.09
C PRO A 95 -8.77 10.84 22.89
N LYS A 96 -9.72 11.52 22.22
CA LYS A 96 -10.62 12.52 22.83
C LYS A 96 -12.07 12.05 22.91
N VAL A 97 -12.35 10.81 22.51
CA VAL A 97 -13.71 10.25 22.47
C VAL A 97 -13.75 8.91 23.19
N ASP A 98 -14.85 8.62 23.87
CA ASP A 98 -15.05 7.31 24.50
C ASP A 98 -15.39 6.22 23.46
N ILE A 99 -16.05 6.60 22.37
CA ILE A 99 -16.50 5.71 21.29
C ILE A 99 -16.33 6.42 19.95
N MET A 100 -15.85 5.69 18.93
CA MET A 100 -15.80 6.13 17.54
C MET A 100 -16.64 5.20 16.67
N LEU A 101 -17.47 5.77 15.81
CA LEU A 101 -18.26 5.05 14.81
C LEU A 101 -17.79 5.44 13.42
N VAL A 102 -17.30 4.48 12.64
CA VAL A 102 -16.96 4.68 11.23
C VAL A 102 -18.09 4.16 10.37
N ILE A 103 -18.67 5.03 9.53
CA ILE A 103 -19.79 4.69 8.66
C ILE A 103 -19.25 4.35 7.29
N GLY A 104 -19.29 3.06 6.94
CA GLY A 104 -18.83 2.54 5.66
C GLY A 104 -19.45 1.20 5.33
N ALA A 105 -19.33 0.79 4.07
CA ALA A 105 -19.71 -0.55 3.65
C ALA A 105 -18.59 -1.55 4.03
N PRO A 106 -18.91 -2.82 4.34
CA PRO A 106 -17.91 -3.82 4.72
C PRO A 106 -16.81 -4.07 3.68
N ASN A 107 -17.05 -3.71 2.42
CA ASN A 107 -16.12 -3.88 1.30
C ASN A 107 -15.39 -2.58 0.91
N SER A 108 -15.46 -1.53 1.74
CA SER A 108 -14.76 -0.28 1.50
C SER A 108 -13.39 -0.29 2.18
N SER A 109 -12.30 -0.34 1.41
CA SER A 109 -10.94 -0.41 1.96
C SER A 109 -10.52 0.81 2.79
N ASN A 110 -11.11 2.00 2.55
CA ASN A 110 -10.77 3.22 3.30
C ASN A 110 -11.62 3.41 4.56
N SER A 111 -12.73 2.67 4.70
CA SER A 111 -13.62 2.79 5.86
C SER A 111 -13.14 1.89 6.98
#